data_AF-N2JAL2-F1
#
_entry.id   AF-N2JAL2-F1
#
_cell.length_a   1.000
_cell.length_b   1.000
_cell.length_c   1.000
_cell.angle_alpha   90.00
_cell.angle_beta   90.00
_cell.angle_gamma   90.00
#
_symmetry.space_group_name_H-M   'P 1'
#
loop_
_entity.id
_entity.type
_entity.pdbx_description
1 polymer ?
#
loop_
_entity_poly.entity_id
_entity_poly.type
_entity_poly.pdbx_seq_one_letter_code
_entity_poly.pdbx_strand_id
1 'polypeptide(L)'
;MRKEFAVLLLASSLSWSVHAELTRADQSLYNTQPQKANTSQNLSKADLAWHASKTFGFDCPEVVKHKPMLGSHHSIITCSTGARLKVHPLSDSRPVMTLVVSSF
;
A
#
# COMPACT_ATOMS: atom_id res chain seq x y z
N MET A 1 16.75 59.35 19.86
CA MET A 1 15.39 58.79 19.97
C MET A 1 15.46 57.32 19.61
N ARG A 2 14.96 56.44 20.49
CA ARG A 2 14.99 54.97 20.36
C ARG A 2 13.99 54.54 19.28
N LYS A 3 14.36 53.58 18.43
CA LYS A 3 13.40 52.75 17.69
C LYS A 3 13.95 51.33 17.61
N GLU A 4 13.28 50.46 18.36
CA GLU A 4 13.45 49.02 18.36
C GLU A 4 12.88 48.45 17.06
N PHE A 5 13.55 47.44 16.50
CA PHE A 5 12.95 46.56 15.50
C PHE A 5 13.23 45.12 15.92
N ALA A 6 12.29 44.58 16.71
CA ALA A 6 12.18 43.15 16.93
C ALA A 6 11.65 42.50 15.64
N VAL A 7 12.51 41.72 14.97
CA VAL A 7 12.10 40.90 13.83
C VAL A 7 11.50 39.61 14.39
N LEU A 8 10.17 39.53 14.39
CA LEU A 8 9.41 38.31 14.65
C LEU A 8 9.63 37.33 13.49
N LEU A 9 10.50 36.34 13.71
CA LEU A 9 10.60 35.16 12.86
C LEU A 9 9.38 34.27 13.14
N LEU A 10 8.31 34.44 12.36
CA LEU A 10 7.22 33.47 12.27
C LEU A 10 7.70 32.27 11.45
N ALA A 11 8.33 31.31 12.13
CA ALA A 11 8.58 29.98 11.57
C ALA A 11 7.23 29.30 11.31
N SER A 12 6.72 29.48 10.09
CA SER A 12 5.53 28.77 9.62
C SER A 12 5.94 27.32 9.40
N SER A 13 5.70 26.46 10.38
CA SER A 13 5.84 25.02 10.24
C SER A 13 4.82 24.54 9.20
N LEU A 14 5.28 24.42 7.96
CA LEU A 14 4.63 23.61 6.93
C LEU A 14 4.64 22.17 7.42
N SER A 15 3.63 21.77 8.19
CA SER A 15 3.31 20.37 8.40
C SER A 15 2.90 19.81 7.03
N TRP A 16 3.87 19.23 6.32
CA TRP A 16 3.56 18.36 5.19
C TRP A 16 2.65 17.25 5.72
N SER A 17 1.36 17.33 5.38
CA SER A 17 0.45 16.19 5.53
C SER A 17 1.08 15.03 4.78
N VAL A 18 1.72 14.14 5.54
CA VAL A 18 2.02 12.79 5.08
C VAL A 18 0.67 12.24 4.64
N HIS A 19 0.42 12.18 3.33
CA HIS A 19 -0.74 11.46 2.82
C HIS A 19 -0.63 10.07 3.42
N ALA A 20 -1.51 9.75 4.37
CA ALA A 20 -1.52 8.45 4.99
C ALA A 20 -1.77 7.45 3.85
N GLU A 21 -0.72 6.72 3.47
CA GLU A 21 -0.82 5.71 2.43
C GLU A 21 -1.88 4.71 2.86
N LEU A 22 -2.87 4.44 1.99
CA LEU A 22 -3.92 3.48 2.30
C LEU A 22 -3.29 2.08 2.27
N THR A 23 -3.18 1.45 3.44
CA THR A 23 -2.49 0.15 3.62
C THR A 23 -3.45 -0.98 3.94
N ARG A 24 -4.62 -0.69 4.48
CA ARG A 24 -5.55 -1.69 5.02
C ARG A 24 -6.58 -2.15 4.00
N ALA A 25 -6.98 -3.41 4.09
CA ALA A 25 -7.98 -4.01 3.21
C ALA A 25 -9.34 -3.30 3.28
N ASP A 26 -9.73 -2.80 4.46
CA ASP A 26 -10.99 -2.05 4.67
C ASP A 26 -11.00 -0.68 3.98
N GLN A 27 -9.83 -0.14 3.64
CA GLN A 27 -9.67 1.15 2.95
C GLN A 27 -9.69 1.04 1.42
N SER A 28 -9.69 -0.17 0.87
CA SER A 28 -9.74 -0.35 -0.59
C SER A 28 -11.07 0.15 -1.17
N LEU A 29 -11.00 0.80 -2.33
CA LEU A 29 -12.16 1.22 -3.10
C LEU A 29 -13.08 0.04 -3.46
N TYR A 30 -12.52 -1.17 -3.57
CA TYR A 30 -13.24 -2.39 -3.95
C TYR A 30 -14.30 -2.81 -2.93
N ASN A 31 -14.22 -2.35 -1.67
CA ASN A 31 -15.31 -2.55 -0.71
C ASN A 31 -16.61 -1.84 -1.14
N THR A 32 -16.50 -0.74 -1.89
CA THR A 32 -17.65 0.03 -2.41
C THR A 32 -17.89 -0.21 -3.90
N GLN A 33 -16.85 -0.60 -4.65
CA GLN A 33 -16.89 -0.77 -6.11
C GLN A 33 -16.21 -2.10 -6.52
N PRO A 34 -16.78 -3.26 -6.15
CA PRO A 34 -16.16 -4.57 -6.39
C PRO A 34 -15.94 -4.89 -7.88
N GLN A 35 -16.74 -4.32 -8.77
CA GLN A 35 -16.58 -4.43 -10.23
C GLN A 35 -15.24 -3.87 -10.74
N LYS A 36 -14.59 -2.98 -9.97
CA LYS A 36 -13.27 -2.44 -10.31
C LYS A 36 -12.11 -3.34 -9.88
N ALA A 37 -12.37 -4.42 -9.14
CA ALA A 37 -11.34 -5.32 -8.62
C ALA A 37 -10.77 -6.27 -9.69
N ASN A 38 -11.21 -6.23 -10.94
CA ASN A 38 -10.67 -7.06 -12.02
C ASN A 38 -9.50 -6.39 -12.76
N THR A 39 -8.51 -5.90 -12.02
CA THR A 39 -7.29 -5.29 -12.59
C THR A 39 -6.09 -5.63 -11.73
N SER A 40 -4.91 -5.67 -12.34
CA SER A 40 -3.62 -5.74 -11.64
C SER A 40 -2.82 -4.45 -11.73
N GLN A 41 -3.36 -3.43 -12.39
CA GLN A 41 -2.66 -2.19 -12.68
C GLN A 41 -2.88 -1.18 -11.55
N ASN A 42 -1.81 -0.47 -11.20
CA ASN A 42 -1.84 0.64 -10.24
C ASN A 42 -2.51 0.31 -8.89
N LEU A 43 -2.36 -0.94 -8.43
CA LEU A 43 -2.92 -1.38 -7.16
C LEU A 43 -2.22 -0.68 -6.00
N SER A 44 -2.99 -0.03 -5.14
CA SER A 44 -2.50 0.49 -3.87
C SER A 44 -2.20 -0.64 -2.87
N LYS A 45 -1.51 -0.34 -1.76
CA LYS A 45 -1.33 -1.31 -0.67
C LYS A 45 -2.66 -1.81 -0.10
N ALA A 46 -3.65 -0.92 0.05
CA ALA A 46 -5.00 -1.30 0.45
C ALA A 46 -5.66 -2.26 -0.55
N ASP A 47 -5.51 -2.05 -1.85
CA ASP A 47 -6.06 -2.95 -2.88
C ASP A 47 -5.36 -4.31 -2.88
N LEU A 48 -4.04 -4.31 -2.64
CA LEU A 48 -3.25 -5.53 -2.47
C LEU A 48 -3.69 -6.32 -1.22
N ALA A 49 -3.90 -5.63 -0.09
CA ALA A 49 -4.43 -6.23 1.14
C ALA A 49 -5.85 -6.79 0.92
N TRP A 50 -6.69 -6.07 0.18
CA TRP A 50 -8.04 -6.50 -0.16
C TRP A 50 -8.03 -7.77 -1.01
N HIS A 51 -7.22 -7.83 -2.07
CA HIS A 51 -7.10 -9.04 -2.88
C HIS A 51 -6.58 -10.21 -2.07
N ALA A 52 -5.51 -10.01 -1.29
CA ALA A 52 -4.94 -11.06 -0.45
C ALA A 52 -6.01 -11.68 0.48
N SER A 53 -6.78 -10.84 1.17
CA SER A 53 -7.79 -11.28 2.13
C SER A 53 -9.07 -11.81 1.47
N LYS A 54 -9.66 -11.05 0.54
CA LYS A 54 -11.00 -11.32 0.01
C LYS A 54 -11.01 -12.22 -1.22
N THR A 55 -9.96 -12.17 -2.04
CA THR A 55 -9.87 -13.00 -3.26
C THR A 55 -9.16 -14.32 -2.98
N PHE A 56 -8.09 -14.29 -2.18
CA PHE A 56 -7.20 -15.45 -2.00
C PHE A 56 -7.26 -16.07 -0.60
N GLY A 57 -7.95 -15.45 0.36
CA GLY A 57 -8.13 -15.99 1.71
C GLY A 57 -6.87 -15.96 2.58
N PHE A 58 -5.86 -15.18 2.22
CA PHE A 58 -4.68 -14.97 3.06
C PHE A 58 -5.00 -14.03 4.22
N ASP A 59 -4.45 -14.29 5.41
CA ASP A 59 -4.55 -13.39 6.55
C ASP A 59 -3.67 -12.14 6.34
N CYS A 60 -4.22 -11.14 5.65
CA CYS A 60 -3.51 -9.92 5.25
C CYS A 60 -4.41 -8.68 5.41
N PRO A 61 -4.76 -8.28 6.65
CA PRO A 61 -5.62 -7.13 6.89
C PRO A 61 -4.98 -5.80 6.47
N GLU A 62 -3.63 -5.75 6.44
CA GLU A 62 -2.86 -4.57 6.07
C GLU A 62 -1.55 -4.97 5.38
N VAL A 63 -1.18 -4.26 4.31
CA VAL A 63 0.14 -4.37 3.68
C VAL A 63 1.06 -3.29 4.23
N VAL A 64 2.07 -3.70 4.99
CA VAL A 64 3.07 -2.80 5.60
C VAL A 64 4.28 -2.56 4.71
N LYS A 65 4.54 -3.48 3.76
CA LYS A 65 5.64 -3.36 2.81
C LYS A 65 5.25 -3.89 1.44
N HIS A 66 5.62 -3.17 0.39
CA HIS A 66 5.50 -3.59 -1.00
C HIS A 66 6.86 -3.41 -1.68
N LYS A 67 7.42 -4.51 -2.21
CA LYS A 67 8.75 -4.51 -2.83
C LYS A 67 8.65 -5.12 -4.23
N PRO A 68 8.74 -4.32 -5.30
CA PRO A 68 8.96 -4.82 -6.65
C PRO A 68 10.27 -5.61 -6.73
N MET A 69 10.28 -6.75 -7.43
CA MET A 69 11.51 -7.51 -7.65
C MET A 69 12.20 -7.02 -8.92
N LEU A 70 13.44 -6.56 -8.80
CA LEU A 70 14.24 -6.12 -9.94
C LEU A 70 14.46 -7.30 -10.90
N GLY A 71 14.26 -7.07 -12.20
CA GLY A 71 14.43 -8.10 -13.22
C GLY A 71 13.36 -9.19 -13.23
N SER A 72 12.22 -8.98 -12.55
CA SER A 72 11.10 -9.93 -12.55
C SER A 72 9.76 -9.22 -12.64
N HIS A 73 8.79 -9.86 -13.29
CA HIS A 73 7.41 -9.37 -13.39
C HIS A 73 6.57 -9.71 -12.15
N HIS A 74 7.15 -9.60 -10.95
CA HIS A 74 6.42 -9.81 -9.71
C HIS A 74 6.90 -8.87 -8.61
N SER A 75 6.07 -8.72 -7.59
CA SER A 75 6.42 -8.02 -6.37
C SER A 75 6.18 -8.90 -5.15
N ILE A 76 6.83 -8.58 -4.04
CA ILE A 76 6.59 -9.21 -2.74
C ILE A 76 5.91 -8.19 -1.84
N ILE A 77 4.74 -8.53 -1.30
CA ILE A 77 4.11 -7.78 -0.22
C ILE A 77 4.38 -8.46 1.12
N THR A 78 4.44 -7.66 2.18
CA THR A 78 4.49 -8.13 3.57
C THR A 78 3.28 -7.56 4.29
N CYS A 79 2.48 -8.46 4.86
CA CYS A 79 1.30 -8.14 5.62
C CYS A 79 1.68 -7.82 7.08
N SER A 80 0.84 -7.07 7.79
CA SER A 80 1.02 -6.77 9.21
C SER A 80 1.08 -8.01 10.11
N THR A 81 0.46 -9.11 9.67
CA THR A 81 0.50 -10.44 10.30
C THR A 81 1.84 -11.15 10.15
N GLY A 82 2.76 -10.60 9.35
CA GLY A 82 4.04 -11.22 8.99
C GLY A 82 3.95 -12.12 7.75
N ALA A 83 2.75 -12.39 7.21
CA ALA A 83 2.60 -13.13 5.97
C ALA A 83 3.30 -12.42 4.81
N ARG A 84 4.01 -13.18 3.98
CA ARG A 84 4.71 -12.66 2.80
C ARG A 84 4.10 -13.29 1.56
N LEU A 85 3.62 -12.46 0.64
CA LEU A 85 2.93 -12.93 -0.56
C LEU A 85 3.68 -12.44 -1.80
N LYS A 86 3.84 -13.33 -2.77
CA LYS A 86 4.31 -13.00 -4.12
C LYS A 86 3.10 -12.61 -4.96
N VAL A 87 3.18 -11.46 -5.61
CA VAL A 87 2.12 -10.87 -6.43
C VAL A 87 2.58 -10.81 -7.88
N HIS A 88 1.89 -11.54 -8.76
CA HIS A 88 2.07 -11.48 -10.20
C HIS A 88 0.92 -10.67 -10.82
N PRO A 89 1.19 -9.50 -11.39
CA PRO A 89 0.19 -8.76 -12.14
C PRO A 89 -0.16 -9.49 -13.45
N LEU A 90 -1.43 -9.43 -13.83
CA LEU A 90 -1.96 -9.85 -15.12
C LEU A 90 -2.47 -8.63 -15.90
N SER A 91 -2.22 -8.57 -17.21
CA SER A 91 -2.55 -7.38 -18.03
C SER A 91 -4.03 -7.01 -17.98
N ASP A 92 -4.91 -8.01 -18.06
CA ASP A 92 -6.37 -7.81 -18.22
C ASP A 92 -7.19 -8.45 -17.10
N SER A 93 -6.57 -8.73 -15.94
CA SER A 93 -7.26 -9.37 -14.82
C SER A 93 -6.68 -8.98 -13.47
N ARG A 94 -7.31 -9.46 -12.40
CA ARG A 94 -6.82 -9.40 -11.02
C ARG A 94 -5.47 -10.13 -10.87
N PRO A 95 -4.62 -9.73 -9.92
CA PRO A 95 -3.31 -10.32 -9.75
C PRO A 95 -3.41 -11.76 -9.25
N VAL A 96 -2.39 -12.57 -9.49
CA VAL A 96 -2.22 -13.88 -8.84
C VAL A 96 -1.33 -13.72 -7.63
N MET A 97 -1.78 -14.20 -6.47
CA MET A 97 -1.03 -14.13 -5.21
C MET A 97 -0.70 -15.53 -4.69
N THR A 98 0.54 -15.73 -4.27
CA THR A 98 0.99 -16.99 -3.64
C THR A 98 1.77 -16.73 -2.37
N LEU A 99 1.66 -17.62 -1.39
CA LEU A 99 2.43 -17.54 -0.16
C LEU A 99 3.92 -17.78 -0.47
N VAL A 100 4.77 -16.93 0.10
CA VAL A 100 6.22 -17.17 0.12
C VAL A 100 6.53 -18.05 1.33
N VAL A 101 6.53 -19.35 1.12
CA VAL A 101 7.13 -20.29 2.08
C VAL A 101 8.64 -20.14 1.98
N SER A 102 9.26 -19.71 3.07
CA SER A 102 10.70 -19.83 3.23
C SER A 102 11.02 -21.32 3.34
N SER A 103 11.52 -21.93 2.27
CA SER A 103 12.18 -23.23 2.39
C SER A 103 13.41 -23.03 3.27
N PHE A 104 13.40 -23.65 4.46
CA PHE A 104 14.60 -23.78 5.30
C PHE A 104 15.53 -24.84 4.72
#